data_AF-A0A1R1MJ47-F1
#
_entry.id   AF-A0A1R1MJ47-F1
#
_cell.length_a   1.000
_cell.length_b   1.000
_cell.length_c   1.000
_cell.angle_alpha   90.00
_cell.angle_beta   90.00
_cell.angle_gamma   90.00
#
_symmetry.space_group_name_H-M   'P 1'
#
loop_
_entity.id
_entity.type
_entity.pdbx_description
1 polymer ?
#
loop_
_entity_poly.entity_id
_entity_poly.type
_entity_poly.pdbx_seq_one_letter_code
_entity_poly.pdbx_strand_id
1 'polypeptide(L)'
;MIEAIYNLGEILLKNDSNADEVTPESVSADRLVIVNLDKNGKLINITDTENVSEYESKLLYKRVSASRRCNSCTPTFFLNVKEPSKSIICLKSIFNWLKKYSESIMEPENYDEILKALEDYLKNFPPKGREKILLTVTIDRKFPAEIPEIVNAFKKGYIQDLGFDEIATCSLCGEITEVSGQKSPFRFYTLDKIGYISGFSKRNHARGFPVCFKCFKKLEKAKQYISGRTFILAKSAPRYWLIPNVVLEKQPSDRDTLQELIENIYDLEYMKSYR
;
A
#
# COMPACT_ATOMS: atom_id res chain seq x y z
N MET A 1 -13.48 8.22 -16.91
CA MET A 1 -12.47 8.31 -15.82
C MET A 1 -11.91 6.93 -15.45
N ILE A 2 -12.72 5.99 -14.94
CA ILE A 2 -12.20 4.68 -14.50
C ILE A 2 -11.55 3.88 -15.63
N GLU A 3 -12.09 3.97 -16.84
CA GLU A 3 -11.51 3.39 -18.05
C GLU A 3 -10.11 3.95 -18.36
N ALA A 4 -9.93 5.27 -18.25
CA ALA A 4 -8.60 5.90 -18.44
C ALA A 4 -7.59 5.40 -17.39
N ILE A 5 -8.02 5.23 -16.14
CA ILE A 5 -7.18 4.66 -15.08
C ILE A 5 -6.81 3.21 -15.39
N TYR A 6 -7.80 2.41 -15.83
CA TYR A 6 -7.60 1.03 -16.24
C TYR A 6 -6.58 0.92 -17.38
N ASN A 7 -6.75 1.72 -18.43
CA ASN A 7 -5.84 1.78 -19.58
C ASN A 7 -4.42 2.21 -19.19
N LEU A 8 -4.28 3.18 -18.28
CA LEU A 8 -2.98 3.53 -17.73
C LEU A 8 -2.34 2.35 -16.98
N GLY A 9 -3.14 1.64 -16.17
CA GLY A 9 -2.67 0.46 -15.44
C GLY A 9 -2.21 -0.68 -16.36
N GLU A 10 -2.92 -0.92 -17.47
CA GLU A 10 -2.52 -1.85 -18.53
C GLU A 10 -1.15 -1.50 -19.10
N ILE A 11 -0.93 -0.23 -19.46
CA ILE A 11 0.32 0.25 -20.04
C ILE A 11 1.47 0.03 -19.03
N LEU A 12 1.26 0.40 -17.76
CA LEU A 12 2.28 0.32 -16.71
C LEU A 12 2.65 -1.11 -16.30
N LEU A 13 1.79 -2.11 -16.53
CA LEU A 13 2.04 -3.50 -16.13
C LEU A 13 2.60 -4.39 -17.25
N LYS A 14 2.65 -3.92 -18.51
CA LYS A 14 3.04 -4.72 -19.68
C LYS A 14 4.44 -5.37 -19.56
N ASN A 15 5.39 -4.68 -18.91
CA ASN A 15 6.76 -5.15 -18.71
C ASN A 15 7.01 -5.64 -17.26
N ASP A 16 5.97 -5.67 -16.43
CA ASP A 16 6.06 -6.08 -15.04
C ASP A 16 5.81 -7.59 -14.96
N SER A 17 6.88 -8.38 -14.82
CA SER A 17 6.79 -9.83 -14.64
C SER A 17 5.98 -10.22 -13.39
N ASN A 18 5.69 -9.27 -12.50
CA ASN A 18 4.91 -9.44 -11.28
C ASN A 18 3.50 -8.82 -11.38
N ALA A 19 2.96 -8.60 -12.60
CA ALA A 19 1.65 -7.96 -12.79
C ALA A 19 0.50 -8.66 -12.04
N ASP A 20 0.59 -9.98 -11.88
CA ASP A 20 -0.38 -10.81 -11.17
C ASP A 20 0.00 -11.06 -9.70
N GLU A 21 1.05 -10.41 -9.17
CA GLU A 21 1.47 -10.58 -7.78
C GLU A 21 1.03 -9.42 -6.86
N VAL A 22 0.84 -9.76 -5.59
CA VAL A 22 0.72 -8.75 -4.53
C VAL A 22 2.10 -8.17 -4.24
N THR A 23 2.29 -6.92 -4.65
CA THR A 23 3.51 -6.15 -4.44
C THR A 23 3.35 -5.15 -3.28
N PRO A 24 4.42 -4.92 -2.50
CA PRO A 24 4.48 -3.81 -1.54
C PRO A 24 4.31 -2.45 -2.24
N GLU A 25 3.95 -1.44 -1.45
CA GLU A 25 3.91 -0.03 -1.83
C GLU A 25 5.24 0.66 -1.49
N SER A 26 5.65 1.59 -2.35
CA SER A 26 6.75 2.53 -2.05
C SER A 26 6.38 3.41 -0.85
N VAL A 27 7.35 3.72 0.00
CA VAL A 27 7.12 4.58 1.16
C VAL A 27 8.32 5.51 1.40
N SER A 28 8.01 6.78 1.64
CA SER A 28 8.99 7.81 1.97
C SER A 28 8.73 8.34 3.38
N ALA A 29 9.81 8.45 4.13
CA ALA A 29 9.86 8.96 5.49
C ALA A 29 11.19 9.66 5.72
N ASP A 30 11.24 10.52 6.73
CA ASP A 30 12.45 11.25 7.09
C ASP A 30 13.40 10.37 7.92
N ARG A 31 12.84 9.39 8.65
CA ARG A 31 13.60 8.47 9.50
C ARG A 31 12.93 7.11 9.61
N LEU A 32 13.75 6.06 9.71
CA LEU A 32 13.34 4.69 9.93
C LEU A 32 13.86 4.22 11.29
N VAL A 33 12.94 3.88 12.20
CA VAL A 33 13.23 3.22 13.48
C VAL A 33 13.05 1.72 13.31
N ILE A 34 14.06 0.97 13.74
CA ILE A 34 14.17 -0.47 13.55
C ILE A 34 14.22 -1.13 14.93
N VAL A 35 13.24 -1.97 15.22
CA VAL A 35 13.26 -2.85 16.40
C VAL A 35 13.97 -4.14 16.01
N ASN A 36 15.17 -4.36 16.54
CA ASN A 36 15.97 -5.54 16.21
C ASN A 36 15.64 -6.68 17.16
N LEU A 37 15.17 -7.79 16.61
CA LEU A 37 14.81 -9.01 17.34
C LEU A 37 15.77 -10.14 16.99
N ASP A 38 16.02 -11.02 17.95
CA ASP A 38 16.74 -12.27 17.71
C ASP A 38 15.84 -13.31 17.00
N LYS A 39 16.39 -14.50 16.73
CA LYS A 39 15.68 -15.60 16.08
C LYS A 39 14.45 -16.12 16.86
N ASN A 40 14.35 -15.80 18.15
CA ASN A 40 13.24 -16.20 19.03
C ASN A 40 12.23 -15.06 19.24
N GLY A 41 12.43 -13.90 18.59
CA GLY A 41 11.57 -12.73 18.76
C GLY A 41 11.91 -11.88 19.99
N LYS A 42 13.04 -12.13 20.66
CA LYS A 42 13.47 -11.33 21.81
C LYS A 42 14.12 -10.03 21.37
N LEU A 43 13.84 -8.94 22.06
CA LEU A 43 14.44 -7.64 21.77
C LEU A 43 15.97 -7.68 22.00
N ILE A 44 16.71 -7.25 20.99
CA ILE A 44 18.16 -7.01 21.08
C ILE A 44 18.40 -5.53 21.40
N ASN A 45 17.92 -4.64 20.54
CA ASN A 45 18.03 -3.19 20.68
C ASN A 45 17.09 -2.48 19.69
N ILE A 46 17.09 -1.15 19.74
CA ILE A 46 16.47 -0.29 18.74
C ILE A 46 17.56 0.53 18.06
N THR A 47 17.53 0.56 16.73
CA THR A 47 18.43 1.38 15.90
C THR A 47 17.61 2.24 14.96
N ASP A 48 18.25 3.21 14.31
CA ASP A 48 17.60 4.06 13.34
C ASP A 48 18.51 4.53 12.22
N THR A 49 17.90 5.09 11.18
CA THR A 49 18.59 5.70 10.05
C THR A 49 17.75 6.80 9.42
N GLU A 50 18.39 7.88 8.95
CA GLU A 50 17.77 8.91 8.11
C GLU A 50 17.79 8.50 6.62
N ASN A 51 18.58 7.49 6.22
CA ASN A 51 18.69 6.99 4.84
C ASN A 51 17.60 5.96 4.50
N VAL A 52 16.32 6.32 4.61
CA VAL A 52 15.18 5.39 4.42
C VAL A 52 15.18 4.74 3.03
N SER A 53 15.62 5.46 1.99
CA SER A 53 15.65 4.98 0.60
C SER A 53 16.54 3.75 0.40
N GLU A 54 17.60 3.57 1.19
CA GLU A 54 18.48 2.39 1.08
C GLU A 54 17.79 1.09 1.52
N TYR A 55 16.70 1.21 2.30
CA TYR A 55 15.98 0.07 2.86
C TYR A 55 14.65 -0.17 2.17
N GLU A 56 14.19 0.70 1.28
CA GLU A 56 12.83 0.68 0.72
C GLU A 56 12.44 -0.70 0.16
N SER A 57 13.33 -1.37 -0.57
CA SER A 57 13.09 -2.70 -1.14
C SER A 57 13.04 -3.84 -0.10
N LYS A 58 13.62 -3.62 1.09
CA LYS A 58 13.64 -4.56 2.21
C LYS A 58 12.43 -4.38 3.14
N LEU A 59 11.81 -3.20 3.10
CA LEU A 59 10.62 -2.91 3.87
C LEU A 59 9.40 -3.59 3.25
N LEU A 60 8.58 -4.19 4.12
CA LEU A 60 7.24 -4.63 3.72
C LEU A 60 6.26 -3.55 4.15
N TYR A 61 5.89 -2.66 3.22
CA TYR A 61 4.90 -1.60 3.44
C TYR A 61 3.71 -1.77 2.49
N LYS A 62 2.53 -2.04 3.05
CA LYS A 62 1.26 -2.15 2.33
C LYS A 62 0.13 -2.09 3.34
N ARG A 63 -0.94 -1.36 3.07
CA ARG A 63 -2.10 -1.34 3.96
C ARG A 63 -2.78 -2.72 4.02
N VAL A 64 -3.04 -3.21 5.24
CA VAL A 64 -3.73 -4.47 5.53
C VAL A 64 -4.88 -4.25 6.51
N SER A 65 -5.76 -5.24 6.68
CA SER A 65 -6.94 -5.11 7.56
C SER A 65 -6.68 -5.66 8.96
N ALA A 66 -5.46 -5.50 9.48
CA ALA A 66 -5.06 -6.07 10.77
C ALA A 66 -5.79 -5.43 11.96
N SER A 67 -6.04 -4.13 11.92
CA SER A 67 -6.78 -3.40 12.95
C SER A 67 -7.48 -2.16 12.39
N ARG A 68 -8.71 -1.93 12.86
CA ARG A 68 -9.46 -0.69 12.60
C ARG A 68 -8.95 0.51 13.41
N ARG A 69 -8.12 0.26 14.43
CA ARG A 69 -7.65 1.28 15.39
C ARG A 69 -6.29 1.88 15.03
N CYS A 70 -5.62 1.35 14.02
CA CYS A 70 -4.37 1.92 13.51
C CYS A 70 -4.34 1.91 11.98
N ASN A 71 -3.43 2.70 11.40
CA ASN A 71 -3.08 2.64 9.98
C ASN A 71 -2.27 1.36 9.71
N SER A 72 -2.91 0.21 9.95
CA SER A 72 -2.32 -1.13 9.84
C SER A 72 -1.73 -1.30 8.45
N CYS A 73 -0.42 -1.12 8.35
CA CYS A 73 0.34 -1.61 7.22
C CYS A 73 0.93 -2.96 7.63
N THR A 74 1.48 -3.70 6.68
CA THR A 74 2.44 -4.78 6.94
C THR A 74 3.53 -4.32 7.91
N PRO A 75 4.44 -5.17 8.44
CA PRO A 75 5.21 -4.86 9.65
C PRO A 75 6.07 -3.57 9.65
N THR A 76 6.13 -2.84 8.53
CA THR A 76 6.55 -1.43 8.44
C THR A 76 5.34 -0.48 8.40
N PHE A 77 5.25 0.48 9.33
CA PHE A 77 4.18 1.51 9.36
C PHE A 77 4.65 2.81 10.01
N PHE A 78 3.86 3.89 9.89
CA PHE A 78 4.21 5.18 10.53
C PHE A 78 4.05 5.12 12.05
N LEU A 79 5.11 5.50 12.75
CA LEU A 79 5.17 5.56 14.21
C LEU A 79 4.28 6.69 14.74
N ASN A 80 3.41 6.39 15.70
CA ASN A 80 2.77 7.42 16.51
C ASN A 80 3.72 7.84 17.63
N VAL A 81 4.45 8.92 17.41
CA VAL A 81 5.46 9.43 18.36
C VAL A 81 4.84 9.97 19.64
N LYS A 82 3.63 10.53 19.58
CA LYS A 82 2.93 11.06 20.76
C LYS A 82 2.43 9.97 21.69
N GLU A 83 2.04 8.83 21.11
CA GLU A 83 1.51 7.67 21.84
C GLU A 83 2.16 6.38 21.30
N PRO A 84 3.43 6.10 21.67
CA PRO A 84 4.17 4.93 21.17
C PRO A 84 3.43 3.61 21.45
N SER A 85 2.69 3.53 22.56
CA SER A 85 1.83 2.40 22.91
C SER A 85 0.82 2.04 21.82
N LYS A 86 0.25 3.01 21.10
CA LYS A 86 -0.65 2.74 19.96
C LYS A 86 0.08 2.07 18.80
N SER A 87 1.35 2.40 18.59
CA SER A 87 2.20 1.77 17.58
C SER A 87 2.49 0.32 17.93
N ILE A 88 2.80 0.04 19.20
CA ILE A 88 3.03 -1.34 19.68
C ILE A 88 1.76 -2.19 19.61
N ILE A 89 0.60 -1.64 19.97
CA ILE A 89 -0.69 -2.32 19.78
C ILE A 89 -0.95 -2.62 18.30
N CYS A 90 -0.57 -1.70 17.41
CA CYS A 90 -0.68 -1.91 15.96
C CYS A 90 0.24 -3.05 15.51
N LEU A 91 1.50 -3.04 15.93
CA LEU A 91 2.48 -4.09 15.63
C LEU A 91 1.95 -5.48 16.05
N LYS A 92 1.44 -5.59 17.28
CA LYS A 92 0.82 -6.83 17.78
C LYS A 92 -0.37 -7.27 16.93
N SER A 93 -1.21 -6.32 16.51
CA SER A 93 -2.35 -6.63 15.65
C SER A 93 -1.92 -7.13 14.27
N ILE A 94 -0.83 -6.58 13.71
CA ILE A 94 -0.24 -6.99 12.43
C ILE A 94 0.30 -8.42 12.51
N PHE A 95 1.07 -8.76 13.55
CA PHE A 95 1.56 -10.13 13.75
C PHE A 95 0.42 -11.13 13.98
N ASN A 96 -0.59 -10.77 14.77
CA ASN A 96 -1.80 -11.59 14.92
C ASN A 96 -2.55 -11.81 13.61
N TRP A 97 -2.57 -10.80 12.73
CA TRP A 97 -3.16 -10.95 11.40
C TRP A 97 -2.32 -11.88 10.51
N LEU A 98 -0.99 -11.74 10.50
CA LEU A 98 -0.09 -12.63 9.74
C LEU A 98 -0.21 -14.09 10.20
N LYS A 99 -0.31 -14.33 11.51
CA LYS A 99 -0.44 -15.67 12.10
C LYS A 99 -1.68 -16.44 11.63
N LYS A 100 -2.74 -15.76 11.19
CA LYS A 100 -3.93 -16.41 10.61
C LYS A 100 -3.61 -17.12 9.28
N TYR A 101 -2.54 -16.71 8.61
CA TYR A 101 -2.18 -17.18 7.28
C TYR A 101 -0.92 -18.05 7.27
N SER A 102 -0.12 -18.02 8.35
CA SER A 102 1.00 -18.93 8.59
C SER A 102 1.28 -19.07 10.09
N GLU A 103 1.26 -20.28 10.63
CA GLU A 103 1.53 -20.53 12.07
C GLU A 103 3.00 -20.35 12.44
N SER A 104 3.92 -20.47 11.48
CA SER A 104 5.36 -20.35 11.68
C SER A 104 5.86 -18.90 11.79
N ILE A 105 4.95 -17.92 11.82
CA ILE A 105 5.32 -16.51 11.93
C ILE A 105 5.93 -16.25 13.30
N MET A 106 7.23 -16.00 13.28
CA MET A 106 7.96 -15.49 14.44
C MET A 106 7.45 -14.07 14.74
N GLU A 107 7.04 -13.84 15.98
CA GLU A 107 6.57 -12.53 16.45
C GLU A 107 7.42 -12.05 17.64
N PRO A 108 7.37 -10.76 17.98
CA PRO A 108 7.94 -10.27 19.22
C PRO A 108 7.49 -11.05 20.46
N GLU A 109 8.44 -11.52 21.26
CA GLU A 109 8.16 -12.26 22.50
C GLU A 109 7.51 -11.36 23.56
N ASN A 110 8.04 -10.14 23.72
CA ASN A 110 7.60 -9.21 24.75
C ASN A 110 7.37 -7.79 24.18
N TYR A 111 6.10 -7.48 23.91
CA TYR A 111 5.70 -6.16 23.41
C TYR A 111 5.88 -5.03 24.44
N ASP A 112 5.82 -5.32 25.75
CA ASP A 112 6.01 -4.32 26.80
C ASP A 112 7.48 -3.91 26.93
N GLU A 113 8.40 -4.86 26.73
CA GLU A 113 9.84 -4.59 26.66
C GLU A 113 10.17 -3.67 25.47
N ILE A 114 9.57 -3.94 24.30
CA ILE A 114 9.71 -3.09 23.11
C ILE A 114 9.13 -1.70 23.37
N LEU A 115 7.97 -1.60 24.02
CA LEU A 115 7.37 -0.30 24.35
C LEU A 115 8.33 0.54 25.20
N LYS A 116 8.88 -0.04 26.28
CA LYS A 116 9.83 0.67 27.16
C LYS A 116 11.07 1.12 26.38
N ALA A 117 11.67 0.22 25.61
CA ALA A 117 12.85 0.56 24.80
C ALA A 117 12.56 1.65 23.77
N LEU A 118 11.38 1.62 23.14
CA LEU A 118 10.95 2.61 22.16
C LEU A 118 10.70 3.97 22.82
N GLU A 119 10.07 4.00 23.99
CA GLU A 119 9.89 5.24 24.76
C GLU A 119 11.22 5.84 25.19
N ASP A 120 12.17 5.03 25.66
CA ASP A 120 13.50 5.50 26.04
C ASP A 120 14.31 6.00 24.85
N TYR A 121 14.22 5.30 23.71
CA TYR A 121 14.80 5.76 22.45
C TYR A 121 14.22 7.13 22.04
N LEU A 122 12.90 7.31 22.08
CA LEU A 122 12.25 8.57 21.70
C LEU A 122 12.55 9.73 22.67
N LYS A 123 12.85 9.45 23.94
CA LYS A 123 13.32 10.46 24.89
C LYS A 123 14.73 10.95 24.54
N ASN A 124 15.62 10.03 24.18
CA ASN A 124 17.01 10.34 23.83
C ASN A 124 17.15 10.95 22.43
N PHE A 125 16.26 10.55 21.51
CA PHE A 125 16.27 10.98 20.10
C PHE A 125 14.88 11.50 19.67
N PRO A 126 14.42 12.63 20.24
CA PRO A 126 13.11 13.18 19.93
C PRO A 126 12.99 13.58 18.46
N PRO A 127 11.78 13.53 17.88
CA PRO A 127 11.54 13.90 16.48
C PRO A 127 11.88 15.37 16.21
N LYS A 128 12.46 15.65 15.05
CA LYS A 128 12.76 17.02 14.61
C LYS A 128 11.54 17.64 13.93
N GLY A 129 10.73 18.37 14.70
CA GLY A 129 9.58 19.12 14.16
C GLY A 129 8.44 18.21 13.67
N ARG A 130 8.15 18.21 12.36
CA ARG A 130 7.09 17.39 11.73
C ARG A 130 7.65 16.19 10.96
N GLU A 131 8.71 15.62 11.49
CA GLU A 131 9.36 14.42 10.96
C GLU A 131 8.37 13.26 10.82
N LYS A 132 8.36 12.63 9.64
CA LYS A 132 7.66 11.39 9.38
C LYS A 132 8.58 10.23 9.72
N ILE A 133 8.22 9.48 10.76
CA ILE A 133 9.02 8.36 11.25
C ILE A 133 8.32 7.05 10.93
N LEU A 134 9.01 6.14 10.24
CA LEU A 134 8.59 4.75 10.10
C LEU A 134 9.10 3.91 11.27
N LEU A 135 8.30 2.92 11.65
CA LEU A 135 8.69 1.85 12.54
C LEU A 135 8.67 0.55 11.73
N THR A 136 9.73 -0.25 11.85
CA THR A 136 9.80 -1.61 11.32
C THR A 136 10.44 -2.54 12.35
N VAL A 137 10.42 -3.84 12.03
CA VAL A 137 11.01 -4.91 12.84
C VAL A 137 11.96 -5.73 11.98
N THR A 138 13.08 -6.15 12.54
CA THR A 138 13.92 -7.19 11.93
C THR A 138 13.94 -8.41 12.82
N ILE A 139 13.92 -9.61 12.24
CA ILE A 139 14.05 -10.88 12.97
C ILE A 139 15.30 -11.56 12.45
N ASP A 140 16.25 -11.85 13.34
CA ASP A 140 17.54 -12.44 12.97
C ASP A 140 18.25 -11.66 11.86
N ARG A 141 18.29 -10.33 12.01
CA ARG A 141 18.89 -9.34 11.08
C ARG A 141 18.24 -9.26 9.70
N LYS A 142 17.11 -9.93 9.48
CA LYS A 142 16.34 -9.86 8.22
C LYS A 142 15.16 -8.92 8.38
N PHE A 143 14.94 -8.08 7.37
CA PHE A 143 13.77 -7.23 7.28
C PHE A 143 12.53 -8.03 6.85
N PRO A 144 11.32 -7.48 7.02
CA PRO A 144 10.09 -8.21 6.75
C PRO A 144 9.94 -8.70 5.30
N ALA A 145 10.48 -7.97 4.30
CA ALA A 145 10.43 -8.42 2.90
C ALA A 145 11.46 -9.52 2.58
N GLU A 146 12.46 -9.72 3.45
CA GLU A 146 13.50 -10.74 3.32
C GLU A 146 13.13 -12.06 4.02
N ILE A 147 11.99 -12.09 4.72
CA ILE A 147 11.49 -13.26 5.48
C ILE A 147 10.34 -13.91 4.67
N PRO A 148 10.59 -15.06 4.00
CA PRO A 148 9.60 -15.68 3.11
C PRO A 148 8.27 -15.99 3.78
N GLU A 149 8.28 -16.41 5.05
CA GLU A 149 7.08 -16.72 5.82
C GLU A 149 6.19 -15.49 5.97
N ILE A 150 6.78 -14.33 6.28
CA ILE A 150 6.05 -13.06 6.42
C ILE A 150 5.51 -12.62 5.05
N VAL A 151 6.33 -12.68 4.00
CA VAL A 151 5.92 -12.30 2.64
C VAL A 151 4.76 -13.17 2.16
N ASN A 152 4.84 -14.49 2.34
CA ASN A 152 3.79 -15.42 1.91
C ASN A 152 2.49 -15.25 2.72
N ALA A 153 2.60 -15.10 4.04
CA ALA A 153 1.44 -14.82 4.90
C ALA A 153 0.77 -13.49 4.51
N PHE A 154 1.57 -12.46 4.21
CA PHE A 154 1.08 -11.19 3.70
C PHE A 154 0.35 -11.34 2.36
N LYS A 155 0.96 -11.98 1.35
CA LYS A 155 0.35 -12.17 0.02
C LYS A 155 -1.00 -12.88 0.14
N LYS A 156 -1.04 -14.00 0.89
CA LYS A 156 -2.26 -14.78 1.13
C LYS A 156 -3.33 -13.97 1.88
N GLY A 157 -2.94 -13.31 2.96
CA GLY A 157 -3.86 -12.50 3.77
C GLY A 157 -4.43 -11.31 3.00
N TYR A 158 -3.61 -10.65 2.20
CA TYR A 158 -4.04 -9.51 1.39
C TYR A 158 -5.07 -9.91 0.32
N ILE A 159 -4.86 -11.03 -0.38
CA ILE A 159 -5.83 -11.54 -1.37
C ILE A 159 -7.15 -11.91 -0.68
N GLN A 160 -7.09 -12.63 0.45
CA GLN A 160 -8.28 -13.01 1.21
C GLN A 160 -9.06 -11.77 1.69
N ASP A 161 -8.35 -10.74 2.14
CA ASP A 161 -8.91 -9.46 2.58
C ASP A 161 -9.60 -8.68 1.44
N LEU A 162 -9.27 -8.96 0.17
CA LEU A 162 -9.94 -8.37 -0.98
C LEU A 162 -11.27 -9.05 -1.29
N GLY A 163 -11.49 -10.29 -0.86
CA GLY A 163 -12.77 -10.99 -0.98
C GLY A 163 -13.19 -11.24 -2.42
N PHE A 164 -12.35 -11.91 -3.21
CA PHE A 164 -12.73 -12.44 -4.52
C PHE A 164 -13.40 -13.80 -4.30
N ASP A 165 -14.72 -13.80 -4.14
CA ASP A 165 -15.52 -14.98 -3.76
C ASP A 165 -16.79 -15.17 -4.61
N GLU A 166 -17.06 -14.29 -5.58
CA GLU A 166 -18.21 -14.39 -6.49
C GLU A 166 -17.76 -14.56 -7.95
N ILE A 167 -18.38 -15.48 -8.69
CA ILE A 167 -18.19 -15.62 -10.14
C ILE A 167 -19.16 -14.69 -10.87
N ALA A 168 -18.63 -13.69 -11.58
CA ALA A 168 -19.44 -12.79 -12.40
C ALA A 168 -18.60 -12.17 -13.54
N THR A 169 -19.26 -11.38 -14.40
CA THR A 169 -18.60 -10.59 -15.44
C THR A 169 -17.88 -9.39 -14.83
N CYS A 170 -16.57 -9.28 -15.05
CA CYS A 170 -15.80 -8.11 -14.63
C CYS A 170 -16.23 -6.86 -15.42
N SER A 171 -16.54 -5.78 -14.70
CA SER A 171 -16.97 -4.50 -15.27
C SER A 171 -15.89 -3.73 -16.06
N LEU A 172 -14.63 -4.20 -16.04
CA LEU A 172 -13.51 -3.57 -16.73
C LEU A 172 -13.04 -4.37 -17.95
N CYS A 173 -12.73 -5.65 -17.79
CA CYS A 173 -12.28 -6.50 -18.91
C CYS A 173 -13.40 -7.29 -19.62
N GLY A 174 -14.59 -7.42 -19.00
CA GLY A 174 -15.70 -8.19 -19.56
C GLY A 174 -15.58 -9.71 -19.42
N GLU A 175 -14.51 -10.23 -18.82
CA GLU A 175 -14.34 -11.68 -18.61
C GLU A 175 -15.23 -12.20 -17.46
N ILE A 176 -15.71 -13.44 -17.58
CA ILE A 176 -16.42 -14.15 -16.50
C ILE A 176 -15.37 -14.83 -15.62
N THR A 177 -15.23 -14.39 -14.37
CA THR A 177 -14.19 -14.87 -13.45
C THR A 177 -14.55 -14.54 -11.99
N GLU A 178 -13.67 -14.87 -11.04
CA GLU A 178 -13.79 -14.44 -9.65
C GLU A 178 -13.62 -12.92 -9.56
N VAL A 179 -14.63 -12.26 -9.00
CA VAL A 179 -14.68 -10.81 -8.84
C VAL A 179 -14.89 -10.43 -7.39
N SER A 180 -14.48 -9.21 -7.08
CA SER A 180 -14.86 -8.54 -5.84
C SER A 180 -15.34 -7.14 -6.11
N GLY A 181 -16.23 -6.69 -5.24
CA GLY A 181 -16.57 -5.28 -5.06
C GLY A 181 -16.38 -4.85 -3.61
N GLN A 182 -15.63 -5.61 -2.80
CA GLN A 182 -15.48 -5.35 -1.37
C GLN A 182 -14.53 -4.18 -1.11
N LYS A 183 -13.47 -4.08 -1.92
CA LYS A 183 -12.46 -3.03 -1.87
C LYS A 183 -12.21 -2.47 -3.25
N SER A 184 -12.13 -1.15 -3.34
CA SER A 184 -11.64 -0.46 -4.53
C SER A 184 -10.35 0.28 -4.18
N PRO A 185 -9.34 0.30 -5.08
CA PRO A 185 -8.17 1.14 -4.87
C PRO A 185 -8.55 2.62 -4.75
N PHE A 186 -9.69 3.04 -5.32
CA PHE A 186 -10.15 4.42 -5.34
C PHE A 186 -11.41 4.64 -4.50
N ARG A 187 -11.52 5.82 -3.89
CA ARG A 187 -12.61 6.17 -2.96
C ARG A 187 -13.94 6.54 -3.63
N PHE A 188 -14.00 6.66 -4.95
CA PHE A 188 -15.26 6.98 -5.65
C PHE A 188 -16.29 5.84 -5.52
N TYR A 189 -15.83 4.62 -5.24
CA TYR A 189 -16.67 3.50 -4.88
C TYR A 189 -16.39 3.15 -3.41
N THR A 190 -17.45 3.13 -2.59
CA THR A 190 -17.37 2.87 -1.15
C THR A 190 -18.60 2.09 -0.69
N LEU A 191 -18.37 1.12 0.20
CA LEU A 191 -19.43 0.37 0.87
C LEU A 191 -19.84 0.99 2.21
N ASP A 192 -19.25 2.11 2.61
CA ASP A 192 -19.55 2.74 3.90
C ASP A 192 -20.85 3.55 3.86
N LYS A 193 -21.26 4.01 2.68
CA LYS A 193 -22.48 4.79 2.47
C LYS A 193 -23.53 3.92 1.78
N ILE A 194 -24.66 3.69 2.46
CA ILE A 194 -25.72 2.77 1.97
C ILE A 194 -26.22 3.12 0.56
N GLY A 195 -26.27 4.40 0.20
CA GLY A 195 -26.69 4.86 -1.14
C GLY A 195 -25.73 4.52 -2.28
N TYR A 196 -24.51 4.05 -1.97
CA TYR A 196 -23.52 3.59 -2.96
C TYR A 196 -23.52 2.06 -3.13
N ILE A 197 -24.37 1.34 -2.38
CA ILE A 197 -24.36 -0.12 -2.34
C ILE A 197 -25.52 -0.67 -3.17
N SER A 198 -25.23 -1.55 -4.12
CA SER A 198 -26.24 -2.24 -4.91
C SER A 198 -27.24 -3.00 -4.01
N GLY A 199 -28.52 -2.71 -4.17
CA GLY A 199 -29.57 -3.29 -3.32
C GLY A 199 -29.44 -2.94 -1.83
N PHE A 200 -28.76 -1.83 -1.49
CA PHE A 200 -28.61 -1.28 -0.14
C PHE A 200 -28.01 -2.25 0.89
N SER A 201 -27.27 -3.28 0.45
CA SER A 201 -26.72 -4.32 1.31
C SER A 201 -25.27 -4.65 0.95
N LYS A 202 -24.37 -4.60 1.94
CA LYS A 202 -22.95 -4.93 1.76
C LYS A 202 -22.72 -6.33 1.20
N ARG A 203 -23.70 -7.25 1.36
CA ARG A 203 -23.65 -8.61 0.81
C ARG A 203 -23.70 -8.63 -0.72
N ASN A 204 -24.13 -7.55 -1.36
CA ASN A 204 -24.23 -7.44 -2.82
C ASN A 204 -23.07 -6.62 -3.39
N HIS A 205 -21.93 -6.54 -2.71
CA HIS A 205 -20.84 -5.64 -3.09
C HIS A 205 -20.34 -5.90 -4.52
N ALA A 206 -20.28 -7.16 -4.95
CA ALA A 206 -19.80 -7.50 -6.27
C ALA A 206 -20.76 -7.00 -7.38
N ARG A 207 -22.02 -6.69 -7.07
CA ARG A 207 -22.98 -6.19 -8.07
C ARG A 207 -22.78 -4.71 -8.41
N GLY A 208 -22.14 -3.93 -7.53
CA GLY A 208 -21.96 -2.49 -7.73
C GLY A 208 -20.74 -2.15 -8.57
N PHE A 209 -19.65 -2.87 -8.33
CA PHE A 209 -18.39 -2.71 -9.05
C PHE A 209 -17.64 -4.05 -9.10
N PRO A 210 -18.11 -5.03 -9.91
CA PRO A 210 -17.45 -6.32 -10.02
C PRO A 210 -16.11 -6.14 -10.74
N VAL A 211 -15.01 -6.33 -10.03
CA VAL A 211 -13.67 -6.23 -10.60
C VAL A 211 -12.92 -7.54 -10.31
N CYS A 212 -12.28 -8.13 -11.31
CA CYS A 212 -11.43 -9.30 -11.13
C CYS A 212 -10.05 -8.91 -10.57
N PHE A 213 -9.30 -9.86 -10.01
CA PHE A 213 -8.01 -9.56 -9.38
C PHE A 213 -7.01 -8.87 -10.32
N LYS A 214 -6.93 -9.32 -11.58
CA LYS A 214 -6.06 -8.70 -12.60
C LYS A 214 -6.41 -7.24 -12.85
N CYS A 215 -7.70 -6.92 -12.97
CA CYS A 215 -8.16 -5.55 -13.17
C CYS A 215 -7.96 -4.70 -11.91
N PHE A 216 -8.14 -5.27 -10.72
CA PHE A 216 -7.84 -4.59 -9.46
C PHE A 216 -6.37 -4.19 -9.38
N LYS A 217 -5.45 -5.06 -9.79
CA LYS A 217 -4.01 -4.79 -9.84
C LYS A 217 -3.66 -3.66 -10.80
N LYS A 218 -4.27 -3.61 -11.99
CA LYS A 218 -4.12 -2.49 -12.95
C LYS A 218 -4.53 -1.16 -12.33
N LEU A 219 -5.69 -1.13 -11.67
CA LEU A 219 -6.16 0.06 -10.95
C LEU A 219 -5.22 0.46 -9.80
N GLU A 220 -4.70 -0.52 -9.05
CA GLU A 220 -3.75 -0.28 -7.97
C GLU A 220 -2.43 0.33 -8.47
N LYS A 221 -1.84 -0.25 -9.53
CA LYS A 221 -0.61 0.26 -10.17
C LYS A 221 -0.81 1.68 -10.71
N ALA A 222 -1.91 1.92 -11.42
CA ALA A 222 -2.25 3.25 -11.93
C ALA A 222 -2.38 4.26 -10.79
N LYS A 223 -3.06 3.89 -9.69
CA LYS A 223 -3.19 4.76 -8.51
C LYS A 223 -1.84 5.12 -7.90
N GLN A 224 -0.97 4.13 -7.70
CA GLN A 224 0.38 4.36 -7.17
C GLN A 224 1.13 5.37 -8.05
N TYR A 225 1.11 5.14 -9.37
CA TYR A 225 1.76 6.00 -10.36
C TYR A 225 1.21 7.44 -10.35
N ILE A 226 -0.12 7.63 -10.33
CA ILE A 226 -0.76 8.94 -10.33
C ILE A 226 -0.55 9.67 -9.00
N SER A 227 -0.62 8.96 -7.86
CA SER A 227 -0.64 9.58 -6.53
C SER A 227 0.64 10.34 -6.18
N GLY A 228 1.78 9.97 -6.77
CA GLY A 228 3.05 10.70 -6.63
C GLY A 228 3.15 11.96 -7.51
N ARG A 229 2.21 12.16 -8.44
CA ARG A 229 2.28 13.16 -9.51
C ARG A 229 1.13 14.16 -9.41
N THR A 230 1.11 14.90 -8.30
CA THR A 230 0.07 15.90 -8.03
C THR A 230 0.50 17.30 -8.42
N PHE A 231 -0.42 18.12 -8.94
CA PHE A 231 -0.18 19.54 -9.24
C PHE A 231 -1.20 20.44 -8.56
N ILE A 232 -0.91 21.74 -8.48
CA ILE A 232 -1.78 22.77 -7.92
C ILE A 232 -2.01 23.80 -9.02
N LEU A 233 -3.28 24.07 -9.34
CA LEU A 233 -3.66 24.98 -10.43
C LEU A 233 -3.58 26.46 -10.07
N ALA A 234 -3.75 26.80 -8.80
CA ALA A 234 -3.70 28.16 -8.30
C ALA A 234 -3.32 28.17 -6.82
N LYS A 235 -2.84 29.32 -6.32
CA LYS A 235 -2.56 29.51 -4.89
C LYS A 235 -3.81 29.14 -4.07
N SER A 236 -3.65 28.23 -3.11
CA SER A 236 -4.73 27.68 -2.26
C SER A 236 -5.72 26.72 -2.93
N ALA A 237 -5.54 26.34 -4.20
CA ALA A 237 -6.33 25.29 -4.84
C ALA A 237 -5.98 23.90 -4.25
N PRO A 238 -6.92 22.93 -4.25
CA PRO A 238 -6.60 21.57 -3.88
C PRO A 238 -5.55 20.97 -4.82
N ARG A 239 -4.89 19.89 -4.37
CA ARG A 239 -3.99 19.12 -5.23
C ARG A 239 -4.82 18.26 -6.18
N TYR A 240 -4.53 18.36 -7.46
CA TYR A 240 -5.19 17.60 -8.52
C TYR A 240 -4.33 16.42 -8.97
N TRP A 241 -5.00 15.37 -9.42
CA TRP A 241 -4.41 14.23 -10.12
C TRP A 241 -4.63 14.40 -11.61
N LEU A 242 -3.55 14.33 -12.40
CA LEU A 242 -3.65 14.28 -13.85
C LEU A 242 -3.78 12.81 -14.23
N ILE A 243 -4.85 12.45 -14.93
CA ILE A 243 -5.06 11.10 -15.43
C ILE A 243 -5.07 11.21 -16.95
N PRO A 244 -3.98 10.84 -17.63
CA PRO A 244 -3.94 10.89 -19.09
C PRO A 244 -4.99 9.91 -19.61
N ASN A 245 -5.91 10.43 -20.42
CA ASN A 245 -6.81 9.60 -21.22
C ASN A 245 -6.34 9.72 -22.66
N VAL A 246 -5.44 8.84 -23.07
CA VAL A 246 -4.92 8.87 -24.44
C VAL A 246 -6.03 8.34 -25.36
N VAL A 247 -6.76 9.25 -26.00
CA VAL A 247 -7.76 8.92 -27.01
C VAL A 247 -7.00 8.57 -28.28
N LEU A 248 -6.62 7.30 -28.39
CA LEU A 248 -5.90 6.81 -29.56
C LEU A 248 -6.93 6.36 -30.57
N GLU A 249 -7.12 7.17 -31.59
CA GLU A 249 -7.80 6.73 -32.80
C GLU A 249 -6.92 5.67 -33.46
N LYS A 250 -7.31 4.40 -33.26
CA LYS A 250 -6.66 3.17 -33.74
C LYS A 250 -5.47 2.75 -32.89
N GLN A 251 -5.33 1.42 -32.81
CA GLN A 251 -4.25 0.70 -32.15
C GLN A 251 -2.92 1.45 -32.36
N PRO A 252 -2.34 2.10 -31.34
CA PRO A 252 -0.99 2.61 -31.45
C PRO A 252 -0.11 1.40 -31.75
N SER A 253 0.38 1.33 -32.99
CA SER A 253 1.30 0.27 -33.41
C SER A 253 2.59 0.30 -32.61
N ASP A 254 2.86 1.41 -31.91
CA ASP A 254 4.02 1.60 -31.06
C ASP A 254 3.62 2.02 -29.64
N ARG A 255 3.70 1.07 -28.70
CA ARG A 255 3.35 1.28 -27.29
C ARG A 255 4.48 1.93 -26.50
N ASP A 256 5.70 1.93 -27.02
CA ASP A 256 6.85 2.60 -26.39
C ASP A 256 6.65 4.12 -26.53
N THR A 257 6.15 4.56 -27.70
CA THR A 257 5.70 5.94 -27.94
C THR A 257 4.60 6.39 -26.96
N LEU A 258 3.72 5.48 -26.51
CA LEU A 258 2.70 5.83 -25.51
C LEU A 258 3.28 6.00 -24.12
N GLN A 259 4.23 5.14 -23.76
CA GLN A 259 4.91 5.26 -22.48
C GLN A 259 5.70 6.56 -22.44
N GLU A 260 6.45 6.87 -23.50
CA GLU A 260 7.17 8.14 -23.65
C GLU A 260 6.21 9.34 -23.59
N LEU A 261 5.07 9.28 -24.29
CA LEU A 261 4.04 10.33 -24.22
C LEU A 261 3.52 10.53 -22.78
N ILE A 262 3.22 9.45 -22.07
CA ILE A 262 2.76 9.51 -20.68
C ILE A 262 3.84 10.10 -19.78
N GLU A 263 5.09 9.67 -19.94
CA GLU A 263 6.23 10.21 -19.19
C GLU A 263 6.38 11.71 -19.43
N ASN A 264 6.31 12.16 -20.69
CA ASN A 264 6.35 13.57 -21.08
C ASN A 264 5.16 14.38 -20.52
N ILE A 265 3.95 13.82 -20.46
CA ILE A 265 2.78 14.49 -19.83
C ILE A 265 3.05 14.75 -18.34
N TYR A 266 3.75 13.84 -17.68
CA TYR A 266 4.09 13.95 -16.26
C TYR A 266 5.43 14.65 -16.00
N ASP A 267 6.22 14.93 -17.03
CA ASP A 267 7.37 15.82 -16.96
C ASP A 267 6.92 17.29 -16.84
N LEU A 268 6.44 17.59 -15.64
CA LEU A 268 5.79 18.84 -15.29
C LEU A 268 6.77 20.00 -15.04
N GLU A 269 8.05 19.91 -15.41
CA GLU A 269 8.99 21.04 -15.24
C GLU A 269 8.45 22.34 -15.86
N TYR A 270 7.78 22.25 -17.01
CA TYR A 270 7.10 23.39 -17.64
C TYR A 270 5.89 23.92 -16.83
N MET A 271 5.15 23.05 -16.12
CA MET A 271 4.01 23.48 -15.29
C MET A 271 4.42 24.01 -13.91
N LYS A 272 5.67 23.73 -13.47
CA LYS A 272 6.21 24.21 -12.19
C LYS A 272 6.68 25.67 -12.25
N SER A 273 6.84 26.25 -13.44
CA SER A 273 7.38 27.60 -13.66
C SER A 273 6.38 28.75 -13.42
N TYR A 274 5.09 28.45 -13.24
CA TYR A 274 4.06 29.42 -12.86
C TYR A 274 3.84 29.49 -11.34
N ARG A 275 4.90 29.65 -10.56
CA ARG A 275 4.83 29.94 -9.12
C ARG A 275 5.10 31.41 -8.82
#